data_AF-A0A6I3KI09-F1
#
_entry.id   AF-A0A6I3KI09-F1
#
_cell.length_a   1.000
_cell.length_b   1.000
_cell.length_c   1.000
_cell.angle_alpha   90.00
_cell.angle_beta   90.00
_cell.angle_gamma   90.00
#
_symmetry.space_group_name_H-M   'P 1'
#
loop_
_entity.id
_entity.type
_entity.pdbx_description
1 polymer ?
#
loop_
_entity_poly.entity_id
_entity_poly.type
_entity_poly.pdbx_seq_one_letter_code
_entity_poly.pdbx_strand_id
1 'polypeptide(L)'
;MGEFLAAVVSAFVALGGLLVAWRRAREAALRKGEVLAWSNDVIHNMQSLVLICQRRSVPLPPEIEAAKLHDIYFATSVLAEQGRLFFKNERAGDHGIDKPEAFQGRRPDILDQVILAHQIAGAFGGADEEARRRMCCVAEDAARRFVTLAQKEVGRSRTASAATSKGGTGPTLPSLMSGVAPERLR
;
A
#
# COMPACT_ATOMS: atom_id res chain seq x y z
N MET A 1 -27.69 8.97 -51.60
CA MET A 1 -26.32 9.46 -51.27
C MET A 1 -26.16 9.74 -49.78
N GLY A 2 -27.12 10.40 -49.11
CA GLY A 2 -27.04 10.71 -47.66
C GLY A 2 -26.96 9.49 -46.73
N GLU A 3 -27.70 8.42 -47.01
CA GLU A 3 -27.69 7.20 -46.17
C GLU A 3 -26.33 6.49 -46.18
N PHE A 4 -25.70 6.38 -47.35
CA PHE A 4 -24.37 5.79 -47.47
C PHE A 4 -23.32 6.63 -46.74
N LEU A 5 -23.37 7.95 -46.87
CA LEU A 5 -22.48 8.85 -46.14
C LEU A 5 -22.67 8.71 -44.62
N ALA A 6 -23.92 8.64 -44.15
CA ALA A 6 -24.23 8.45 -42.74
C ALA A 6 -23.74 7.09 -42.20
N ALA A 7 -23.89 6.02 -42.98
CA ALA A 7 -23.40 4.69 -42.62
C ALA A 7 -21.86 4.66 -42.51
N VAL A 8 -21.16 5.29 -43.46
CA VAL A 8 -19.69 5.40 -43.44
C VAL A 8 -19.21 6.21 -42.24
N VAL A 9 -19.81 7.38 -41.98
CA VAL A 9 -19.48 8.20 -40.81
C VAL A 9 -19.72 7.43 -39.50
N SER A 10 -20.84 6.73 -39.40
CA SER A 10 -21.18 5.93 -38.20
C SER A 10 -20.18 4.80 -37.97
N ALA A 11 -19.73 4.14 -39.03
CA ALA A 11 -18.70 3.10 -38.95
C ALA A 11 -17.36 3.66 -38.44
N PHE A 12 -16.93 4.84 -38.91
CA PHE A 12 -15.71 5.48 -38.42
C PHE A 12 -15.83 5.94 -36.96
N VAL A 13 -16.99 6.47 -36.55
CA VAL A 13 -17.23 6.83 -35.14
C VAL A 13 -17.20 5.59 -34.25
N ALA A 14 -17.84 4.50 -34.65
CA ALA A 14 -17.84 3.24 -33.91
C ALA A 14 -16.43 2.64 -33.80
N LEU A 15 -15.68 2.61 -34.91
CA LEU A 15 -14.29 2.14 -34.92
C LEU A 15 -13.38 3.01 -34.05
N GLY A 16 -13.53 4.34 -34.12
CA GLY A 16 -12.81 5.28 -33.27
C GLY A 16 -13.11 5.05 -31.79
N GLY A 17 -14.39 4.86 -31.43
CA GLY A 17 -14.82 4.54 -30.08
C GLY A 17 -14.21 3.22 -29.57
N LEU A 18 -14.22 2.17 -30.39
CA LEU A 18 -13.63 0.87 -30.06
C LEU A 18 -12.12 0.98 -29.81
N LEU A 19 -11.39 1.72 -30.65
CA LEU A 19 -9.95 1.91 -30.50
C LEU A 19 -9.60 2.68 -29.22
N VAL A 20 -10.37 3.72 -28.87
CA VAL A 20 -10.18 4.47 -27.61
C VAL A 20 -10.48 3.58 -26.40
N ALA A 21 -11.57 2.81 -26.45
CA ALA A 21 -11.91 1.87 -25.38
C ALA A 21 -10.82 0.79 -25.19
N TRP A 22 -10.31 0.23 -26.30
CA TRP A 22 -9.22 -0.76 -26.27
C TRP A 22 -7.92 -0.19 -25.69
N ARG A 23 -7.53 1.03 -26.09
CA ARG A 23 -6.35 1.71 -25.54
C ARG A 23 -6.47 1.94 -24.03
N ARG A 24 -7.61 2.49 -23.59
CA ARG A 24 -7.88 2.70 -22.15
C ARG A 24 -7.86 1.39 -21.36
N ALA A 25 -8.44 0.33 -21.91
CA ALA A 25 -8.43 -0.99 -21.28
C ALA A 25 -7.00 -1.55 -21.15
N ARG A 26 -6.18 -1.38 -22.19
CA ARG A 26 -4.77 -1.80 -22.18
C ARG A 26 -3.94 -1.02 -21.16
N GLU A 27 -4.07 0.31 -21.10
CA GLU A 27 -3.40 1.15 -20.11
C GLU A 27 -3.81 0.78 -18.68
N ALA A 28 -5.12 0.56 -18.45
CA ALA A 28 -5.62 0.11 -17.17
C ALA A 28 -5.07 -1.27 -16.77
N ALA A 29 -4.92 -2.19 -17.73
CA ALA A 29 -4.32 -3.50 -17.49
C ALA A 29 -2.83 -3.42 -17.13
N LEU A 30 -2.06 -2.57 -17.82
CA LEU A 30 -0.64 -2.35 -17.50
C LEU A 30 -0.46 -1.78 -16.09
N ARG A 31 -1.23 -0.74 -15.74
CA ARG A 31 -1.21 -0.16 -14.39
C ARG A 31 -1.54 -1.20 -13.31
N LYS A 32 -2.51 -2.09 -13.56
CA LYS A 32 -2.83 -3.19 -12.63
C LYS A 32 -1.65 -4.15 -12.44
N GLY A 33 -0.92 -4.45 -13.52
CA GLY A 33 0.29 -5.28 -13.45
C GLY A 33 1.38 -4.65 -12.59
N GLU A 34 1.63 -3.35 -12.75
CA GLU A 34 2.62 -2.60 -11.96
C GLU A 34 2.22 -2.51 -10.48
N VAL A 35 0.95 -2.20 -10.20
CA VAL A 35 0.43 -2.17 -8.83
C VAL A 35 0.52 -3.55 -8.17
N LEU A 36 0.26 -4.63 -8.91
CA LEU A 36 0.39 -5.99 -8.39
C LEU A 36 1.86 -6.34 -8.09
N ALA A 37 2.79 -5.98 -8.97
CA ALA A 37 4.22 -6.20 -8.74
C ALA A 37 4.70 -5.46 -7.50
N TRP A 38 4.41 -4.16 -7.41
CA TRP A 38 4.69 -3.35 -6.21
C TRP A 38 4.04 -3.94 -4.95
N SER A 39 2.79 -4.40 -5.03
CA SER A 39 2.10 -5.00 -3.89
C SER A 39 2.79 -6.28 -3.41
N ASN A 40 3.35 -7.09 -4.32
CA ASN A 40 4.08 -8.30 -3.95
C ASN A 40 5.37 -7.95 -3.20
N ASP A 41 6.08 -6.91 -3.61
CA ASP A 41 7.30 -6.46 -2.92
C ASP A 41 6.98 -5.92 -1.52
N VAL A 42 5.87 -5.19 -1.37
CA VAL A 42 5.38 -4.77 -0.04
C VAL A 42 5.04 -5.99 0.82
N ILE A 43 4.27 -6.95 0.28
CA ILE A 43 3.90 -8.17 1.02
C ILE A 43 5.15 -8.93 1.47
N HIS A 44 6.14 -9.08 0.59
CA HIS A 44 7.40 -9.74 0.93
C HIS A 44 8.08 -9.09 2.15
N ASN A 45 8.20 -7.77 2.15
CA ASN A 45 8.83 -7.02 3.24
C ASN A 45 8.01 -7.06 4.54
N MET A 46 6.69 -6.88 4.45
CA MET A 46 5.81 -6.92 5.62
C MET A 46 5.74 -8.32 6.25
N GLN A 47 5.70 -9.38 5.44
CA GLN A 47 5.74 -10.76 5.95
C GLN A 47 7.10 -11.09 6.57
N SER A 48 8.20 -10.62 5.95
CA SER A 48 9.53 -10.76 6.55
C SER A 48 9.60 -10.07 7.92
N LEU A 49 9.02 -8.87 8.03
CA LEU A 49 8.92 -8.16 9.31
C LEU A 49 8.10 -8.96 10.34
N VAL A 50 6.91 -9.44 9.98
CA VAL A 50 6.07 -10.25 10.87
C VAL A 50 6.84 -11.49 11.36
N LEU A 51 7.56 -12.17 10.48
CA LEU A 51 8.35 -13.36 10.81
C LEU A 51 9.55 -13.09 11.73
N ILE A 52 10.08 -11.86 11.71
CA ILE A 52 11.12 -11.39 12.65
C ILE A 52 10.47 -11.01 13.98
N CYS A 53 9.33 -10.34 13.96
CA CYS A 53 8.62 -9.92 15.16
C CYS A 53 8.07 -11.10 15.97
N GLN A 54 7.69 -12.19 15.31
CA GLN A 54 7.16 -13.37 15.96
C GLN A 54 8.22 -14.07 16.81
N ARG A 55 7.87 -14.37 18.06
CA ARG A 55 8.68 -15.19 18.96
C ARG A 55 8.82 -16.60 18.40
N ARG A 56 9.98 -16.88 17.84
CA ARG A 56 10.38 -18.22 17.39
C ARG A 56 10.85 -19.05 18.58
N SER A 57 10.69 -20.37 18.50
CA SER A 57 11.31 -21.30 19.47
C SER A 57 12.84 -21.19 19.49
N VAL A 58 13.43 -20.80 18.35
CA VAL A 58 14.84 -20.45 18.21
C VAL A 58 14.92 -19.00 17.72
N PRO A 59 15.39 -18.06 18.54
CA PRO A 59 15.52 -16.67 18.13
C PRO A 59 16.57 -16.54 17.02
N LEU A 60 16.42 -15.52 16.18
CA LEU A 60 17.47 -15.16 15.23
C LEU A 60 18.69 -14.64 16.00
N PRO A 61 19.91 -14.92 15.51
CA PRO A 61 21.09 -14.23 16.00
C PRO A 61 20.91 -12.70 15.89
N PRO A 62 21.27 -11.92 16.92
CA PRO A 62 21.00 -10.47 16.98
C PRO A 62 21.51 -9.70 15.76
N GLU A 63 22.66 -10.08 15.22
CA GLU A 63 23.27 -9.48 14.04
C GLU A 63 22.46 -9.73 12.76
N ILE A 64 21.86 -10.92 12.64
CA ILE A 64 20.99 -11.27 11.50
C ILE A 64 19.65 -10.55 11.62
N GLU A 65 19.09 -10.47 12.83
CA GLU A 65 17.88 -9.70 13.11
C GLU A 65 18.07 -8.22 12.74
N ALA A 66 19.14 -7.59 13.24
CA ALA A 66 19.45 -6.20 12.97
C ALA A 66 19.65 -5.93 11.47
N ALA A 67 20.39 -6.80 10.78
CA ALA A 67 20.60 -6.68 9.33
C ALA A 67 19.27 -6.76 8.56
N LYS A 68 18.39 -7.71 8.89
CA LYS A 68 17.09 -7.83 8.22
C LYS A 68 16.14 -6.69 8.52
N LEU A 69 16.11 -6.19 9.75
CA LEU A 69 15.32 -5.02 10.11
C LEU A 69 15.79 -3.78 9.34
N HIS A 70 17.10 -3.61 9.19
CA HIS A 70 17.69 -2.55 8.38
C HIS A 70 17.27 -2.67 6.90
N ASP A 71 17.38 -3.87 6.30
CA ASP A 71 16.94 -4.09 4.92
C ASP A 71 15.45 -3.72 4.71
N ILE A 72 14.59 -4.15 5.64
CA ILE A 72 13.16 -3.83 5.60
C ILE A 72 12.92 -2.33 5.78
N TYR A 73 13.66 -1.67 6.69
CA TYR A 73 13.56 -0.24 6.94
C TYR A 73 13.79 0.58 5.66
N PHE A 74 14.86 0.27 4.91
CA PHE A 74 15.15 0.92 3.63
C PHE A 74 14.13 0.55 2.55
N ALA A 75 13.83 -0.74 2.40
CA ALA A 75 12.91 -1.20 1.37
C ALA A 75 11.52 -0.58 1.52
N THR A 76 10.98 -0.54 2.74
CA THR A 76 9.66 0.05 3.01
C THR A 76 9.62 1.56 2.78
N SER A 77 10.72 2.28 3.01
CA SER A 77 10.82 3.70 2.65
C SER A 77 10.70 3.90 1.14
N VAL A 78 11.45 3.12 0.35
CA VAL A 78 11.40 3.17 -1.12
C VAL A 78 10.01 2.77 -1.64
N LEU A 79 9.45 1.68 -1.11
CA LEU A 79 8.14 1.17 -1.52
C LEU A 79 7.02 2.17 -1.21
N ALA A 80 7.11 2.92 -0.13
CA ALA A 80 6.13 3.96 0.19
C ALA A 80 6.14 5.07 -0.87
N GLU A 81 7.31 5.49 -1.33
CA GLU A 81 7.46 6.52 -2.37
C GLU A 81 7.05 6.01 -3.75
N GLN A 82 7.45 4.78 -4.12
CA GLN A 82 6.95 4.13 -5.34
C GLN A 82 5.42 4.02 -5.35
N GLY A 83 4.83 3.73 -4.19
CA GLY A 83 3.38 3.68 -4.01
C GLY A 83 2.68 4.99 -4.41
N ARG A 84 3.31 6.16 -4.20
CA ARG A 84 2.73 7.46 -4.57
C ARG A 84 2.56 7.66 -6.08
N LEU A 85 3.30 6.91 -6.90
CA LEU A 85 3.12 6.91 -8.35
C LEU A 85 1.75 6.31 -8.73
N PHE A 86 1.26 5.37 -7.93
CA PHE A 86 0.01 4.67 -8.18
C PHE A 86 -1.17 5.25 -7.40
N PHE A 87 -0.93 5.73 -6.18
CA PHE A 87 -1.97 6.20 -5.25
C PHE A 87 -1.80 7.69 -4.97
N LYS A 88 -2.74 8.48 -5.48
CA LYS A 88 -2.79 9.93 -5.21
C LYS A 88 -3.29 10.18 -3.80
N ASN A 89 -2.69 11.16 -3.13
CA ASN A 89 -3.21 11.65 -1.85
C ASN A 89 -4.63 12.20 -2.00
N GLU A 90 -5.45 11.99 -0.98
CA GLU A 90 -6.77 12.62 -0.87
C GLU A 90 -6.59 14.11 -0.55
N ARG A 91 -7.16 14.99 -1.37
CA ARG A 91 -7.14 16.43 -1.10
C ARG A 91 -7.97 16.72 0.15
N ALA A 92 -7.33 17.21 1.20
CA ALA A 92 -7.95 17.53 2.47
C ALA A 92 -7.63 18.97 2.87
N GLY A 93 -8.32 19.92 2.23
CA GLY A 93 -8.08 21.36 2.42
C GLY A 93 -6.63 21.76 2.13
N ASP A 94 -6.06 22.60 2.99
CA ASP A 94 -4.69 23.14 2.85
C ASP A 94 -3.60 22.23 3.42
N HIS A 95 -3.91 20.96 3.73
CA HIS A 95 -2.94 20.07 4.36
C HIS A 95 -1.72 19.83 3.45
N GLY A 96 -0.55 20.31 3.90
CA GLY A 96 0.71 20.15 3.20
C GLY A 96 0.83 21.01 1.95
N ILE A 97 0.13 22.15 1.85
CA ILE A 97 0.17 23.08 0.70
C ILE A 97 1.60 23.59 0.38
N ASP A 98 2.48 23.59 1.38
CA ASP A 98 3.90 23.92 1.30
C ASP A 98 4.76 22.80 0.67
N LYS A 99 4.19 21.60 0.51
CA LYS A 99 4.88 20.43 -0.05
C LYS A 99 4.69 20.34 -1.56
N PRO A 100 5.58 19.62 -2.28
CA PRO A 100 5.36 19.30 -3.69
C PRO A 100 4.03 18.56 -3.92
N GLU A 101 3.44 18.72 -5.10
CA GLU A 101 2.08 18.25 -5.42
C GLU A 101 1.79 16.80 -5.00
N ALA A 102 2.73 15.87 -5.23
CA ALA A 102 2.58 14.45 -4.88
C ALA A 102 2.51 14.17 -3.36
N PHE A 103 2.84 15.15 -2.53
CA PHE A 103 2.87 15.09 -1.06
C PHE A 103 1.80 15.95 -0.40
N GLN A 104 1.01 16.70 -1.18
CA GLN A 104 -0.10 17.50 -0.68
C GLN A 104 -1.29 16.60 -0.32
N GLY A 105 -2.05 16.93 0.73
CA GLY A 105 -3.20 16.15 1.17
C GLY A 105 -2.85 14.92 2.01
N ARG A 106 -3.85 14.07 2.25
CA ARG A 106 -3.73 12.88 3.10
C ARG A 106 -3.25 11.67 2.29
N ARG A 107 -2.21 11.02 2.80
CA ARG A 107 -1.69 9.78 2.22
C ARG A 107 -2.78 8.69 2.23
N PRO A 108 -2.93 7.88 1.16
CA PRO A 108 -3.91 6.81 1.12
C PRO A 108 -3.68 5.73 2.19
N ASP A 109 -4.77 5.13 2.70
CA ASP A 109 -4.73 4.11 3.78
C ASP A 109 -3.83 2.91 3.43
N ILE A 110 -3.73 2.55 2.15
CA ILE A 110 -2.86 1.45 1.71
C ILE A 110 -1.38 1.74 1.96
N LEU A 111 -0.95 3.00 1.83
CA LEU A 111 0.43 3.40 2.08
C LEU A 111 0.71 3.60 3.57
N ASP A 112 -0.30 3.87 4.40
CA ASP A 112 -0.12 3.94 5.85
C ASP A 112 0.39 2.61 6.41
N GLN A 113 -0.05 1.47 5.86
CA GLN A 113 0.42 0.16 6.30
C GLN A 113 1.91 -0.06 6.00
N VAL A 114 2.40 0.48 4.88
CA VAL A 114 3.83 0.42 4.51
C VAL A 114 4.67 1.29 5.47
N ILE A 115 4.14 2.46 5.83
CA ILE A 115 4.79 3.37 6.78
C ILE A 115 4.83 2.79 8.18
N LEU A 116 3.81 2.05 8.61
CA LEU A 116 3.84 1.32 9.88
C LEU A 116 4.94 0.25 9.87
N ALA A 117 5.09 -0.51 8.78
CA ALA A 117 6.17 -1.47 8.66
C ALA A 117 7.55 -0.80 8.74
N HIS A 118 7.72 0.35 8.09
CA HIS A 118 8.94 1.16 8.19
C HIS A 118 9.24 1.61 9.63
N GLN A 119 8.23 2.15 10.32
CA GLN A 119 8.37 2.61 11.71
C GLN A 119 8.73 1.46 12.66
N ILE A 120 8.08 0.30 12.49
CA ILE A 120 8.37 -0.88 13.31
C ILE A 120 9.80 -1.35 13.04
N ALA A 121 10.20 -1.49 11.77
CA ALA A 121 11.55 -1.94 11.43
C ALA A 121 12.65 -1.06 12.04
N GLY A 122 12.45 0.26 12.08
CA GLY A 122 13.40 1.20 12.68
C GLY A 122 13.40 1.21 14.21
N ALA A 123 12.29 0.84 14.86
CA ALA A 123 12.14 0.90 16.31
C ALA A 123 12.37 -0.45 17.02
N PHE A 124 12.17 -1.57 16.32
CA PHE A 124 12.08 -2.90 16.94
C PHE A 124 13.36 -3.33 17.68
N GLY A 125 14.53 -3.04 17.12
CA GLY A 125 15.82 -3.46 17.72
C GLY A 125 16.16 -2.77 19.05
N GLY A 126 15.58 -1.59 19.32
CA GLY A 126 15.77 -0.84 20.58
C GLY A 126 14.60 -0.96 21.56
N ALA A 127 13.55 -1.70 21.19
CA ALA A 127 12.33 -1.81 21.98
C ALA A 127 12.47 -2.85 23.10
N ASP A 128 11.83 -2.59 24.24
CA ASP A 128 11.67 -3.57 25.31
C ASP A 128 10.71 -4.71 24.91
N GLU A 129 10.63 -5.75 25.74
CA GLU A 129 9.85 -6.96 25.41
C GLU A 129 8.33 -6.71 25.32
N GLU A 130 7.78 -5.77 26.08
CA GLU A 130 6.37 -5.43 25.96
C GLU A 130 6.09 -4.67 24.65
N ALA A 131 6.94 -3.69 24.35
CA ALA A 131 6.90 -2.92 23.12
C ALA A 131 7.05 -3.82 21.89
N ARG A 132 8.00 -4.77 21.90
CA ARG A 132 8.19 -5.76 20.81
C ARG A 132 6.94 -6.61 20.59
N ARG A 133 6.28 -7.08 21.66
CA ARG A 133 5.02 -7.82 21.56
C ARG A 133 3.89 -6.99 20.94
N ARG A 134 3.74 -5.73 21.39
CA ARG A 134 2.75 -4.79 20.79
C ARG A 134 3.06 -4.52 19.32
N MET A 135 4.33 -4.27 18.98
CA MET A 135 4.78 -4.08 17.60
C MET A 135 4.48 -5.31 16.72
N CYS A 136 4.65 -6.53 17.25
CA CYS A 136 4.29 -7.75 16.53
C CYS A 136 2.80 -7.78 16.18
N CYS A 137 1.91 -7.46 17.12
CA CYS A 137 0.47 -7.37 16.84
C CYS A 137 0.16 -6.33 15.75
N VAL A 138 0.79 -5.15 15.83
CA VAL A 138 0.60 -4.07 14.85
C VAL A 138 1.14 -4.47 13.48
N ALA A 139 2.29 -5.14 13.40
CA ALA A 139 2.87 -5.63 12.15
C ALA A 139 1.93 -6.63 11.45
N GLU A 140 1.35 -7.58 12.21
CA GLU A 140 0.38 -8.54 11.68
C GLU A 140 -0.90 -7.87 11.16
N ASP A 141 -1.45 -6.93 11.95
CA ASP A 141 -2.65 -6.20 11.57
C ASP A 141 -2.40 -5.35 10.32
N ALA A 142 -1.26 -4.65 10.26
CA ALA A 142 -0.87 -3.85 9.11
C ALA A 142 -0.70 -4.72 7.86
N ALA A 143 -0.05 -5.88 7.96
CA ALA A 143 0.14 -6.79 6.83
C ALA A 143 -1.20 -7.33 6.30
N ARG A 144 -2.11 -7.74 7.19
CA ARG A 144 -3.46 -8.21 6.80
C ARG A 144 -4.29 -7.09 6.18
N ARG A 145 -4.22 -5.89 6.76
CA ARG A 145 -4.90 -4.69 6.25
C ARG A 145 -4.39 -4.30 4.87
N PHE A 146 -3.08 -4.32 4.66
CA PHE A 146 -2.45 -4.06 3.36
C PHE A 146 -2.97 -5.03 2.29
N VAL A 147 -2.91 -6.34 2.55
CA VAL A 147 -3.40 -7.36 1.60
C VAL A 147 -4.88 -7.12 1.26
N THR A 148 -5.69 -6.77 2.24
CA THR A 148 -7.12 -6.45 2.04
C THR A 148 -7.30 -5.25 1.10
N LEU A 149 -6.49 -4.20 1.25
CA LEU A 149 -6.54 -3.00 0.41
C LEU A 149 -5.99 -3.28 -1.00
N ALA A 150 -4.88 -4.00 -1.11
CA ALA A 150 -4.28 -4.40 -2.38
C ALA A 150 -5.24 -5.29 -3.21
N GLN A 151 -5.96 -6.23 -2.58
CA GLN A 151 -6.97 -7.05 -3.27
C GLN A 151 -8.12 -6.21 -3.86
N LYS A 152 -8.52 -5.14 -3.17
CA LYS A 152 -9.54 -4.20 -3.65
C LYS A 152 -9.03 -3.37 -4.83
N GLU A 153 -7.76 -3.01 -4.84
CA GLU A 153 -7.16 -2.24 -5.93
C GLU A 153 -6.95 -3.08 -7.21
N VAL A 154 -6.35 -4.27 -7.07
CA VAL A 154 -6.01 -5.13 -8.22
C VAL A 154 -7.26 -5.77 -8.85
N GLY A 155 -8.39 -5.78 -8.14
CA GLY A 155 -9.70 -6.05 -8.73
C GLY A 155 -10.18 -7.48 -8.59
N ARG A 156 -9.85 -8.17 -7.48
CA ARG A 156 -10.69 -9.31 -7.06
C ARG A 156 -12.11 -8.86 -6.67
N SER A 157 -12.28 -7.57 -6.36
CA SER A 157 -13.58 -6.89 -6.29
C SER A 157 -13.83 -6.18 -7.63
N ARG A 158 -14.97 -6.43 -8.29
CA ARG A 158 -15.30 -5.94 -9.66
C ARG A 158 -15.35 -4.40 -9.83
N THR A 159 -15.06 -3.63 -8.79
CA THR A 159 -14.99 -2.17 -8.80
C THR A 159 -13.68 -1.74 -8.17
N ALA A 160 -12.86 -0.95 -8.89
CA ALA A 160 -11.76 -0.21 -8.28
C ALA A 160 -12.37 0.61 -7.14
N SER A 161 -12.13 0.16 -5.91
CA SER A 161 -12.96 0.56 -4.79
C SER A 161 -12.56 1.96 -4.33
N ALA A 162 -13.51 2.88 -4.22
CA ALA A 162 -13.31 4.18 -3.56
C ALA A 162 -12.68 4.07 -2.15
N ALA A 163 -12.68 2.87 -1.54
CA ALA A 163 -12.03 2.57 -0.28
C ALA A 163 -10.50 2.65 -0.32
N THR A 164 -9.84 2.42 -1.46
CA THR A 164 -8.37 2.49 -1.58
C THR A 164 -7.87 3.91 -1.82
N SER A 165 -8.71 4.77 -2.41
CA SER A 165 -8.46 6.21 -2.57
C SER A 165 -8.81 7.05 -1.34
N LYS A 166 -9.45 6.45 -0.32
CA LYS A 166 -9.74 7.14 0.93
C LYS A 166 -8.43 7.49 1.63
N GLY A 167 -8.29 8.74 2.05
CA GLY A 167 -7.17 9.19 2.86
C GLY A 167 -7.09 8.35 4.12
N GLY A 168 -5.89 7.88 4.39
CA GLY A 168 -5.55 7.19 5.61
C GLY A 168 -5.64 8.13 6.82
N THR A 169 -5.55 7.53 8.00
CA THR A 169 -5.57 8.26 9.26
C THR A 169 -4.19 8.81 9.64
N GLY A 170 -3.14 8.45 8.88
CA GLY A 170 -1.76 8.75 9.24
C GLY A 170 -1.38 8.19 10.61
N PRO A 171 -1.69 6.91 10.90
CA PRO A 171 -1.48 6.37 12.22
C PRO A 171 0.01 6.38 12.58
N THR A 172 0.30 6.71 13.82
CA THR A 172 1.65 6.62 14.37
C THR A 172 1.77 5.31 15.15
N LEU A 173 2.93 4.65 15.04
CA LEU A 173 3.20 3.42 15.77
C LEU A 173 2.88 3.51 17.27
N PRO A 174 3.27 4.56 18.02
CA PRO A 174 2.91 4.69 19.44
C PRO A 174 1.40 4.69 19.69
N SER A 175 0.62 5.35 18.83
CA SER A 175 -0.84 5.41 18.97
C SER A 175 -1.52 4.06 18.71
N LEU A 176 -0.96 3.22 17.85
CA LEU A 176 -1.49 1.88 17.61
C LEU A 176 -1.06 0.90 18.71
N MET A 177 0.18 1.01 19.19
CA MET A 177 0.69 0.18 20.28
C MET A 177 -0.11 0.35 21.57
N SER A 178 -0.56 1.57 21.90
CA SER A 178 -1.41 1.83 23.06
C SER A 178 -2.82 1.22 22.93
N GLY A 179 -3.29 1.03 21.70
CA GLY A 179 -4.57 0.39 21.38
C GLY A 179 -4.53 -1.14 21.33
N VAL A 180 -3.36 -1.78 21.45
CA VAL A 180 -3.26 -3.25 21.47
C VAL A 180 -3.83 -3.78 22.79
N ALA A 181 -4.88 -4.58 22.67
CA ALA A 181 -5.56 -5.17 23.81
C ALA A 181 -4.66 -6.20 24.55
N PRO A 182 -4.62 -6.22 25.90
CA PRO A 182 -3.70 -7.06 26.68
C PRO A 182 -3.79 -8.56 26.37
N GLU A 183 -4.98 -9.05 26.03
CA GLU A 183 -5.24 -10.45 25.67
C GLU A 183 -4.50 -10.91 24.40
N ARG A 184 -4.08 -9.96 23.54
CA ARG A 184 -3.31 -10.24 22.32
C ARG A 184 -1.80 -10.35 22.55
N LEU A 185 -1.31 -9.96 23.75
CA LEU A 185 0.12 -9.98 24.10
C LEU A 185 0.60 -11.33 24.66
N ARG A 186 -0.24 -12.36 24.56
CA ARG A 186 0.02 -13.71 25.08
C ARG A 186 1.00 -14.47 24.21
#